data_AF-A0A3B1A6F8-F1
#
_entry.id   AF-A0A3B1A6F8-F1
#
_cell.length_a   1.000
_cell.length_b   1.000
_cell.length_c   1.000
_cell.angle_alpha   90.00
_cell.angle_beta   90.00
_cell.angle_gamma   90.00
#
_symmetry.space_group_name_H-M   'P 1'
#
loop_
_entity.id
_entity.type
_entity.pdbx_description
1 polymer ?
#
loop_
_entity_poly.entity_id
_entity_poly.type
_entity_poly.pdbx_seq_one_letter_code
_entity_poly.pdbx_strand_id
1 'polypeptide(L)'
;MNSKNNKFKNILIATSLIFILQVTISCSTPVETTRGYIDERNKPIIAYTGPTRSGSTIYEESCATCHDRTTQGAPLPNDDIEWARRLKKGKNILLKHVMEGYKELMPIKGGCRNCTEQEVQAAIDYILFTSGVVNNQTLQN
;
A
#
# COMPACT_ATOMS: atom_id res chain seq x y z
N MET A 1 -19.64 1.44 61.60
CA MET A 1 -20.21 2.53 60.77
C MET A 1 -19.46 3.82 61.12
N ASN A 2 -18.90 4.66 60.26
CA ASN A 2 -18.61 4.61 58.83
C ASN A 2 -17.49 5.66 58.59
N SER A 3 -16.22 5.27 58.85
CA SER A 3 -15.01 6.12 58.73
C SER A 3 -14.25 5.80 57.44
N LYS A 4 -14.92 5.91 56.28
CA LYS A 4 -14.34 5.53 54.98
C LYS A 4 -14.72 6.44 53.80
N ASN A 5 -15.22 7.65 54.04
CA ASN A 5 -15.94 8.41 52.99
C ASN A 5 -15.26 9.72 52.55
N ASN A 6 -14.07 10.01 53.07
CA ASN A 6 -13.34 11.28 52.89
C ASN A 6 -11.95 11.09 52.26
N LYS A 7 -11.44 9.86 52.12
CA LYS A 7 -10.22 9.58 51.32
C LYS A 7 -10.49 9.38 49.82
N PHE A 8 -11.72 9.00 49.44
CA PHE A 8 -12.06 8.73 48.04
C PHE A 8 -12.39 9.99 47.22
N LYS A 9 -12.80 11.09 47.86
CA LYS A 9 -13.15 12.32 47.14
C LYS A 9 -11.93 13.09 46.61
N ASN A 10 -10.76 12.94 47.25
CA ASN A 10 -9.54 13.67 46.87
C ASN A 10 -8.68 12.93 45.83
N ILE A 11 -8.99 11.67 45.53
CA ILE A 11 -8.28 10.87 44.50
C ILE A 11 -8.94 11.06 43.12
N LEU A 12 -10.25 11.35 43.06
CA LEU A 12 -10.99 11.53 41.81
C LEU A 12 -10.74 12.86 41.08
N ILE A 13 -10.16 13.86 41.75
CA ILE A 13 -9.87 15.18 41.15
C ILE A 13 -8.40 15.25 40.69
N ALA A 14 -7.50 14.50 41.32
CA ALA A 14 -6.06 14.49 41.00
C ALA A 14 -5.71 13.62 39.78
N THR A 15 -6.53 12.63 39.42
CA THR A 15 -6.31 11.80 38.23
C THR A 15 -6.83 12.44 36.94
N SER A 16 -7.67 13.48 37.02
CA SER A 16 -8.25 14.16 35.86
C SER A 16 -7.33 15.26 35.27
N LEU A 17 -6.32 15.69 36.02
CA LEU A 17 -5.35 16.72 35.58
C LEU A 17 -4.01 16.13 35.06
N ILE A 18 -3.79 14.82 35.21
CA ILE A 18 -2.58 14.15 34.70
C ILE A 18 -2.82 13.53 33.31
N PHE A 19 -4.07 13.26 32.93
CA PHE A 19 -4.38 12.71 31.61
C PHE A 19 -4.46 13.76 30.48
N ILE A 20 -4.43 15.06 30.81
CA ILE A 20 -4.45 16.16 29.82
C ILE A 20 -3.02 16.65 29.47
N LEU A 21 -1.99 16.29 30.24
CA LEU A 21 -0.60 16.70 29.98
C LEU A 21 0.23 15.67 29.18
N GLN A 22 -0.35 14.55 28.75
CA GLN A 22 0.36 13.50 27.99
C GLN A 22 -0.11 13.39 26.53
N VAL A 23 -1.16 14.13 26.12
CA VAL A 23 -1.81 13.99 24.80
C VAL A 23 -1.25 14.96 23.74
N THR A 24 -0.15 15.68 24.04
CA THR A 24 0.43 16.65 23.09
C THR A 24 1.87 16.38 22.66
N ILE A 25 2.51 15.27 23.09
CA ILE A 25 3.90 14.94 22.70
C ILE A 25 3.95 13.60 21.97
N SER A 26 3.26 13.47 20.84
CA SER A 26 3.55 12.39 19.87
C SER A 26 3.21 12.71 18.41
N CYS A 27 2.82 13.93 18.06
CA CYS A 27 2.75 14.34 16.65
C CYS A 27 3.97 15.20 16.28
N SER A 28 5.16 14.61 16.39
CA SER A 28 6.40 15.18 15.83
C SER A 28 7.14 14.11 15.07
N THR A 29 6.68 13.79 13.86
CA THR A 29 7.61 13.33 12.84
C THR A 29 8.25 14.58 12.22
N PRO A 30 9.57 14.78 12.33
CA PRO A 30 10.23 15.84 11.60
C PRO A 30 10.28 15.44 10.11
N VAL A 31 9.27 15.82 9.33
CA VAL A 31 9.33 15.81 7.87
C VAL A 31 9.09 17.23 7.38
N GLU A 32 9.99 18.16 7.73
CA GLU A 32 9.96 19.52 7.18
C GLU A 32 11.38 20.08 6.99
N THR A 33 12.23 19.35 6.24
CA THR A 33 13.25 20.05 5.46
C THR A 33 13.15 19.58 4.01
N THR A 34 13.09 20.54 3.10
CA THR A 34 13.21 20.28 1.65
C THR A 34 14.48 19.49 1.33
N ARG A 35 15.52 19.60 2.17
CA ARG A 35 16.76 18.81 2.11
C ARG A 35 16.51 17.30 2.31
N GLY A 36 15.72 16.91 3.31
CA GLY A 36 15.38 15.50 3.57
C GLY A 36 14.50 14.88 2.48
N TYR A 37 13.57 15.64 1.92
CA TYR A 37 12.72 15.16 0.80
C TYR A 37 13.52 14.91 -0.50
N ILE A 38 14.58 15.67 -0.74
CA ILE A 38 15.42 15.48 -1.93
C ILE A 38 16.37 14.28 -1.75
N ASP A 39 16.84 14.01 -0.53
CA ASP A 39 17.70 12.87 -0.22
C ASP A 39 16.97 11.53 -0.44
N GLU A 40 15.73 11.39 0.06
CA GLU A 40 14.94 10.17 -0.14
C GLU A 40 14.65 9.89 -1.63
N ARG A 41 14.37 10.93 -2.42
CA ARG A 41 14.13 10.77 -3.88
C ARG A 41 15.40 10.42 -4.67
N ASN A 42 16.57 10.86 -4.19
CA ASN A 42 17.86 10.65 -4.85
C ASN A 42 18.56 9.38 -4.38
N LYS A 43 18.00 8.65 -3.41
CA LYS A 43 18.51 7.36 -2.97
C LYS A 43 18.62 6.41 -4.18
N PRO A 44 19.79 5.77 -4.39
CA PRO A 44 19.96 4.84 -5.50
C PRO A 44 18.93 3.71 -5.37
N ILE A 45 18.24 3.45 -6.48
CA ILE A 45 17.23 2.41 -6.56
C ILE A 45 17.95 1.07 -6.71
N ILE A 46 18.20 0.43 -5.57
CA ILE A 46 18.70 -0.93 -5.51
C ILE A 46 17.48 -1.86 -5.50
N ALA A 47 17.55 -2.95 -6.27
CA ALA A 47 16.54 -4.00 -6.23
C ALA A 47 16.38 -4.51 -4.78
N TYR A 48 15.15 -4.81 -4.37
CA TYR A 48 14.90 -5.36 -3.05
C TYR A 48 15.59 -6.72 -2.88
N THR A 49 16.38 -6.86 -1.81
CA THR A 49 17.19 -8.07 -1.52
C THR A 49 16.67 -8.89 -0.34
N GLY A 50 15.54 -8.49 0.26
CA GLY A 50 14.88 -9.25 1.31
C GLY A 50 14.02 -10.40 0.78
N PRO A 51 13.26 -11.07 1.66
CA PRO A 51 12.32 -12.12 1.25
C PRO A 51 11.27 -11.59 0.27
N THR A 52 11.04 -12.29 -0.84
CA THR A 52 10.06 -11.87 -1.86
C THR A 52 8.71 -11.53 -1.23
N ARG A 53 8.24 -10.31 -1.49
CA ARG A 53 6.95 -9.83 -0.98
C ARG A 53 5.80 -10.47 -1.74
N SER A 54 4.65 -10.57 -1.08
CA SER A 54 3.43 -11.11 -1.69
C SER A 54 2.83 -10.13 -2.69
N GLY A 55 2.02 -10.64 -3.63
CA GLY A 55 1.33 -9.81 -4.62
C GLY A 55 0.40 -8.76 -4.02
N SER A 56 -0.31 -9.10 -2.94
CA SER A 56 -1.18 -8.15 -2.23
C SER A 56 -0.35 -7.04 -1.55
N THR A 57 0.81 -7.38 -0.99
CA THR A 57 1.73 -6.38 -0.42
C THR A 57 2.20 -5.38 -1.48
N ILE A 58 2.64 -5.86 -2.64
CA ILE A 58 3.05 -4.95 -3.74
C ILE A 58 1.87 -4.11 -4.24
N TYR A 59 0.69 -4.73 -4.33
CA TYR A 59 -0.52 -4.04 -4.71
C TYR A 59 -0.79 -2.86 -3.78
N GLU A 60 -0.83 -3.09 -2.47
CA GLU A 60 -1.07 -2.07 -1.46
C GLU A 60 0.00 -0.96 -1.49
N GLU A 61 1.28 -1.34 -1.58
CA GLU A 61 2.40 -0.40 -1.50
C GLU A 61 2.56 0.47 -2.76
N SER A 62 2.13 0.00 -3.93
CA SER A 62 2.43 0.67 -5.22
C SER A 62 1.23 0.80 -6.16
N CYS A 63 0.44 -0.25 -6.34
CA CYS A 63 -0.59 -0.30 -7.39
C CYS A 63 -1.91 0.36 -6.97
N ALA A 64 -2.29 0.20 -5.69
CA ALA A 64 -3.57 0.62 -5.11
C ALA A 64 -3.84 2.11 -5.29
N THR A 65 -2.79 2.93 -5.29
CA THR A 65 -2.88 4.38 -5.47
C THR A 65 -3.70 4.76 -6.71
N CYS A 66 -3.54 4.01 -7.80
CA CYS A 66 -4.30 4.23 -9.03
C CYS A 66 -5.48 3.26 -9.17
N HIS A 67 -5.28 1.99 -8.80
CA HIS A 67 -6.23 0.92 -9.06
C HIS A 67 -7.41 0.89 -8.09
N ASP A 68 -7.34 1.46 -6.88
CA ASP A 68 -8.50 1.51 -5.97
C ASP A 68 -9.48 2.64 -6.32
N ARG A 69 -9.04 3.64 -7.07
CA ARG A 69 -9.76 4.91 -7.28
C ARG A 69 -9.99 5.27 -8.74
N THR A 70 -9.64 4.37 -9.65
CA THR A 70 -9.69 4.61 -11.11
C THR A 70 -8.91 5.83 -11.58
N THR A 71 -7.81 6.17 -10.90
CA THR A 71 -7.02 7.36 -11.24
C THR A 71 -6.54 7.27 -12.68
N GLN A 72 -6.84 8.30 -13.47
CA GLN A 72 -6.54 8.36 -14.91
C GLN A 72 -7.12 7.18 -15.73
N GLY A 73 -8.22 6.58 -15.27
CA GLY A 73 -8.86 5.45 -15.95
C GLY A 73 -8.18 4.10 -15.68
N ALA A 74 -7.40 3.98 -14.61
CA ALA A 74 -6.91 2.70 -14.15
C ALA A 74 -8.10 1.76 -13.83
N PRO A 75 -8.11 0.51 -14.29
CA PRO A 75 -9.19 -0.44 -14.00
C PRO A 75 -9.22 -0.81 -12.52
N LEU A 76 -10.42 -0.87 -11.92
CA LEU A 76 -10.59 -1.37 -10.54
C LEU A 76 -10.25 -2.87 -10.49
N PRO A 77 -9.63 -3.39 -9.42
CA PRO A 77 -9.33 -4.81 -9.29
C PRO A 77 -10.54 -5.73 -9.40
N ASN A 78 -11.73 -5.28 -9.00
CA ASN A 78 -12.96 -6.08 -9.02
C ASN A 78 -13.77 -5.92 -10.33
N ASP A 79 -13.23 -5.26 -11.35
CA ASP A 79 -13.88 -5.09 -12.66
C ASP A 79 -13.53 -6.26 -13.60
N ASP A 80 -14.29 -7.33 -13.50
CA ASP A 80 -14.11 -8.55 -14.30
C ASP A 80 -14.12 -8.30 -15.81
N ILE A 81 -14.98 -7.40 -16.30
CA ILE A 81 -15.09 -7.06 -17.72
C ILE A 81 -13.81 -6.39 -18.22
N GLU A 82 -13.30 -5.40 -17.50
CA GLU A 82 -12.06 -4.70 -17.83
C GLU A 82 -10.87 -5.66 -17.86
N TRP A 83 -10.75 -6.52 -16.84
CA TRP A 83 -9.65 -7.47 -16.71
C TRP A 83 -9.73 -8.61 -17.72
N ALA A 84 -10.92 -9.13 -18.01
CA ALA A 84 -11.11 -10.15 -19.04
C ALA A 84 -10.67 -9.64 -20.41
N ARG A 85 -11.03 -8.40 -20.78
CA ARG A 85 -10.61 -7.80 -22.05
C ARG A 85 -9.10 -7.60 -22.13
N ARG A 86 -8.44 -7.30 -21.02
CA ARG A 86 -6.98 -7.17 -20.96
C ARG A 86 -6.31 -8.54 -21.10
N LEU A 87 -6.84 -9.52 -20.38
CA LEU A 87 -6.31 -10.88 -20.38
C LEU A 87 -6.46 -11.59 -21.73
N LYS A 88 -7.47 -11.23 -22.55
CA LYS A 88 -7.59 -11.68 -23.95
C LYS A 88 -6.36 -11.39 -24.81
N LYS A 89 -5.54 -10.39 -24.45
CA LYS A 89 -4.27 -10.08 -25.14
C LYS A 89 -3.10 -10.95 -24.66
N GLY A 90 -3.30 -11.76 -23.63
CA GLY A 90 -2.29 -12.61 -23.00
C GLY A 90 -1.66 -11.97 -21.76
N LYS A 91 -1.43 -12.79 -20.73
CA LYS A 91 -0.79 -12.41 -19.46
C LYS A 91 0.62 -11.86 -19.67
N ASN A 92 1.39 -12.44 -20.60
CA ASN A 92 2.76 -11.98 -20.90
C ASN A 92 2.79 -10.55 -21.46
N ILE A 93 1.80 -10.17 -22.28
CA ILE A 93 1.69 -8.80 -22.78
C ILE A 93 1.29 -7.84 -21.65
N LEU A 94 0.41 -8.29 -20.74
CA LEU A 94 0.06 -7.52 -19.55
C LEU A 94 1.30 -7.26 -18.68
N LEU A 95 2.09 -8.30 -18.36
CA LEU A 95 3.34 -8.15 -17.61
C LEU A 95 4.30 -7.19 -18.31
N LYS A 96 4.54 -7.38 -19.61
CA LYS A 96 5.43 -6.51 -20.40
C LYS A 96 5.04 -5.04 -20.28
N HIS A 97 3.76 -4.72 -20.47
CA HIS A 97 3.26 -3.35 -20.34
C HIS A 97 3.41 -2.77 -18.93
N VAL A 98 3.29 -3.59 -17.88
CA VAL A 98 3.53 -3.12 -16.51
C VAL A 98 5.02 -2.90 -16.28
N MET A 99 5.87 -3.81 -16.74
CA MET A 99 7.32 -3.73 -16.56
C MET A 99 7.95 -2.55 -17.32
N GLU A 100 7.49 -2.28 -18.54
CA GLU A 100 8.02 -1.21 -19.41
C GLU A 100 7.26 0.12 -19.24
N GLY A 101 6.13 0.11 -18.53
CA GLY A 101 5.17 1.20 -18.52
C GLY A 101 4.28 1.20 -19.77
N TYR A 102 3.11 1.83 -19.67
CA TYR A 102 2.11 1.80 -20.74
C TYR A 102 1.33 3.10 -20.87
N LYS A 103 1.33 3.64 -22.10
CA LYS A 103 0.58 4.85 -22.51
C LYS A 103 0.77 6.05 -21.59
N GLU A 104 1.97 6.25 -21.04
CA GLU A 104 2.31 7.35 -20.12
C GLU A 104 1.51 7.39 -18.79
N LEU A 105 0.43 6.62 -18.66
CA LEU A 105 -0.44 6.56 -17.47
C LEU A 105 -0.01 5.48 -16.49
N MET A 106 0.39 4.32 -17.00
CA MET A 106 0.91 3.22 -16.17
C MET A 106 2.43 3.36 -16.05
N PRO A 107 2.98 3.65 -14.85
CA PRO A 107 4.42 3.80 -14.69
C PRO A 107 5.15 2.46 -14.87
N ILE A 108 6.45 2.55 -15.16
CA ILE A 108 7.38 1.40 -15.14
C ILE A 108 7.23 0.65 -13.81
N LYS A 109 7.08 -0.67 -13.87
CA LYS A 109 6.82 -1.58 -12.74
C LYS A 109 5.59 -1.18 -11.89
N GLY A 110 4.61 -0.50 -12.47
CA GLY A 110 3.45 0.02 -11.74
C GLY A 110 3.83 1.03 -10.65
N GLY A 111 4.97 1.72 -10.80
CA GLY A 111 5.47 2.69 -9.82
C GLY A 111 6.34 2.07 -8.72
N CYS A 112 6.44 0.74 -8.64
CA CYS A 112 7.31 0.10 -7.66
C CYS A 112 8.78 0.18 -8.09
N ARG A 113 9.53 1.11 -7.49
CA ARG A 113 10.92 1.40 -7.88
C ARG A 113 11.88 0.25 -7.58
N ASN A 114 11.69 -0.46 -6.46
CA ASN A 114 12.59 -1.52 -5.99
C ASN A 114 12.06 -2.95 -6.24
N CYS A 115 10.89 -3.11 -6.87
CA CYS A 115 10.34 -4.45 -7.11
C CYS A 115 11.18 -5.26 -8.10
N THR A 116 11.27 -6.56 -7.82
CA THR A 116 11.68 -7.56 -8.81
C THR A 116 10.54 -7.82 -9.80
N GLU A 117 10.85 -8.43 -10.95
CA GLU A 117 9.81 -8.82 -11.92
C GLU A 117 8.83 -9.83 -11.32
N GLN A 118 9.32 -10.74 -10.47
CA GLN A 118 8.50 -11.73 -9.78
C GLN A 118 7.48 -11.06 -8.84
N GLU A 119 7.90 -10.01 -8.13
CA GLU A 119 7.00 -9.23 -7.25
C GLU A 119 5.93 -8.49 -8.06
N VAL A 120 6.30 -7.91 -9.21
CA VAL A 120 5.34 -7.27 -10.13
C VAL A 120 4.36 -8.29 -10.70
N GLN A 121 4.84 -9.47 -11.11
CA GLN A 121 3.98 -10.54 -11.60
C GLN A 121 3.00 -11.03 -10.52
N ALA A 122 3.46 -11.16 -9.27
CA ALA A 122 2.60 -11.52 -8.15
C ALA A 122 1.50 -10.47 -7.92
N ALA A 123 1.80 -9.17 -8.08
CA ALA A 123 0.81 -8.09 -7.97
C ALA A 123 -0.24 -8.15 -9.08
N ILE A 124 0.18 -8.43 -10.32
CA ILE A 124 -0.73 -8.66 -11.45
C ILE A 124 -1.66 -9.85 -11.14
N ASP A 125 -1.10 -10.93 -10.59
CA ASP A 125 -1.87 -12.13 -10.26
C ASP A 125 -2.88 -11.88 -9.15
N TYR A 126 -2.50 -11.08 -8.14
CA TYR A 126 -3.43 -10.63 -7.11
C TYR A 126 -4.62 -9.86 -7.70
N ILE A 127 -4.37 -8.93 -8.64
CA ILE A 127 -5.43 -8.18 -9.31
C ILE A 127 -6.32 -9.10 -10.15
N LEU A 128 -5.73 -9.99 -10.96
CA LEU A 128 -6.48 -10.92 -11.80
C LEU A 128 -7.33 -11.88 -10.95
N PHE A 129 -6.80 -12.37 -9.84
CA PHE A 129 -7.55 -13.17 -8.88
C PHE A 129 -8.70 -12.36 -8.25
N THR A 130 -8.42 -11.12 -7.82
CA THR A 130 -9.43 -10.22 -7.23
C THR A 130 -10.56 -9.90 -8.20
N SER A 131 -10.25 -9.81 -9.50
CA SER A 131 -11.25 -9.58 -10.56
C SER A 131 -12.14 -10.79 -10.84
N GLY A 132 -11.81 -11.97 -10.32
CA GLY A 132 -12.55 -13.21 -10.59
C GLY A 132 -12.33 -13.80 -11.99
N VAL A 133 -11.52 -13.17 -12.86
CA VAL A 133 -11.26 -13.67 -14.22
C VAL A 133 -10.23 -14.81 -14.26
N VAL A 134 -9.50 -15.02 -13.16
CA VAL A 134 -8.49 -16.06 -12.99
C VAL A 134 -8.68 -16.71 -11.62
N ASN A 135 -8.43 -18.01 -11.53
CA ASN A 135 -8.42 -18.78 -10.29
C ASN A 135 -7.06 -19.49 -10.11
N ASN A 136 -6.88 -20.18 -8.97
CA ASN A 136 -5.63 -20.88 -8.66
C ASN A 136 -5.21 -21.94 -9.71
N GLN A 137 -6.12 -22.42 -10.56
CA GLN A 137 -5.80 -23.38 -11.63
C GLN A 137 -5.29 -22.70 -12.90
N THR A 138 -5.65 -21.42 -13.12
CA THR A 138 -5.24 -20.64 -14.30
C THR A 138 -4.00 -19.79 -14.06
N LEU A 139 -3.52 -19.68 -12.81
CA LEU A 139 -2.25 -19.02 -12.46
C LEU A 139 -1.01 -19.88 -12.73
N GLN A 140 -1.18 -21.19 -12.98
CA GLN A 140 -0.09 -22.17 -13.11
C GLN A 140 0.26 -22.52 -14.57
N ASN A 141 -0.44 -21.93 -15.55
CA ASN A 141 -0.30 -22.26 -16.98
C ASN A 141 0.36 -21.12 -17.77
#